data_AF-A0A7W8ATT4-F1
#
_entry.id   AF-A0A7W8ATT4-F1
#
_cell.length_a   1.000
_cell.length_b   1.000
_cell.length_c   1.000
_cell.angle_alpha   90.00
_cell.angle_beta   90.00
_cell.angle_gamma   90.00
#
_symmetry.space_group_name_H-M   'P 1'
#
loop_
_entity.id
_entity.type
_entity.pdbx_description
1 polymer ?
#
loop_
_entity_poly.entity_id
_entity_poly.type
_entity_poly.pdbx_seq_one_letter_code
_entity_poly.pdbx_strand_id
1 'polypeptide(L)' 'MPRIQILELPAERHGDDVTTPFVLVVDQWTSPLHGHLTKLAEKSGARAVMVFEETMDVA' A
#
# COMPACT_ATOMS: atom_id res chain seq x y z
N MET A 1 8.66 13.86 -5.86
CA MET A 1 9.38 12.57 -5.85
C MET A 1 8.41 11.54 -5.34
N PRO A 2 8.24 10.40 -6.03
CA PRO A 2 7.27 9.42 -5.57
C PRO A 2 7.64 8.93 -4.17
N ARG A 3 6.66 8.94 -3.26
CA ARG A 3 6.83 8.54 -1.86
C ARG A 3 6.06 7.26 -1.61
N ILE A 4 6.72 6.28 -1.02
CA ILE A 4 6.10 5.02 -0.62
C ILE A 4 5.78 5.09 0.87
N GLN A 5 4.54 4.77 1.24
CA GLN A 5 4.05 4.75 2.61
C GLN A 5 3.31 3.44 2.89
N ILE A 6 3.26 3.05 4.15
CA ILE A 6 2.50 1.89 4.62
C ILE A 6 1.33 2.42 5.45
N LEU A 7 0.11 2.06 5.05
CA LEU A 7 -1.08 2.26 5.85
C LEU A 7 -1.43 0.94 6.53
N GLU A 8 -1.13 0.85 7.83
CA GLU A 8 -1.52 -0.29 8.64
C GLU A 8 -3.05 -0.29 8.83
N LEU A 9 -3.65 -1.46 8.66
CA LEU A 9 -5.05 -1.70 8.92
C LEU A 9 -5.20 -2.28 10.34
N PRO A 10 -6.41 -2.22 10.92
CA PRO A 10 -6.67 -2.86 12.20
C PRO A 10 -6.21 -4.31 12.20
N ALA A 11 -5.50 -4.70 13.26
CA ALA A 11 -5.00 -6.06 13.40
C ALA A 11 -6.15 -7.07 13.37
N GLU A 12 -5.98 -8.13 12.60
CA GLU A 12 -6.91 -9.23 12.50
C GLU A 12 -6.38 -10.41 13.31
N ARG A 13 -7.27 -11.00 14.12
CA ARG A 13 -7.00 -12.27 14.80
C ARG A 13 -7.65 -13.40 14.03
N HIS A 14 -6.85 -14.40 13.65
CA HIS A 14 -7.33 -15.63 13.05
C HIS A 14 -6.86 -16.81 13.92
N GLY A 15 -7.75 -17.28 14.81
CA GLY A 15 -7.37 -18.26 15.83
C GLY A 15 -6.30 -17.70 16.78
N ASP A 16 -5.15 -18.36 16.85
CA ASP A 16 -4.00 -17.93 17.67
C ASP A 16 -3.08 -16.93 16.93
N ASP A 17 -3.25 -16.75 15.62
CA ASP A 17 -2.42 -15.84 14.83
C ASP A 17 -2.96 -14.41 14.87
N VAL A 18 -2.06 -13.45 15.09
CA VAL A 18 -2.33 -12.01 14.98
C VAL A 18 -1.56 -11.49 13.77
N THR A 19 -2.28 -10.94 12.80
CA THR A 19 -1.68 -10.30 11.62
C THR A 19 -2.16 -8.86 11.53
N THR A 20 -1.24 -7.94 11.24
CA THR A 20 -1.57 -6.54 10.93
C THR A 20 -1.51 -6.37 9.42
N PRO A 21 -2.65 -6.47 8.70
CA PRO A 21 -2.64 -6.24 7.27
C PRO A 21 -2.29 -4.78 6.98
N PHE A 22 -1.79 -4.51 5.77
CA PHE A 22 -1.43 -3.16 5.38
C PHE A 22 -1.74 -2.89 3.90
N VAL A 23 -1.88 -1.62 3.56
CA VAL A 23 -2.02 -1.12 2.20
C VAL A 23 -0.76 -0.33 1.84
N LEU A 24 -0.22 -0.57 0.65
CA LEU A 24 0.89 0.19 0.13
C LEU A 24 0.37 1.46 -0.55
N VAL A 25 0.80 2.63 -0.09
CA VAL A 25 0.43 3.92 -0.68
C VAL A 25 1.62 4.45 -1.45
N VAL A 26 1.43 4.73 -2.73
CA VAL A 26 2.42 5.37 -3.60
C VAL A 26 1.90 6.75 -3.95
N ASP A 27 2.53 7.74 -3.35
CA ASP A 27 2.19 9.13 -3.48
C ASP A 27 3.07 9.84 -4.52
N GLN A 28 2.58 10.90 -5.15
CA GLN A 28 3.27 11.68 -6.19
C GLN A 28 3.79 10.82 -7.38
N TRP A 29 3.00 9.85 -7.83
CA TRP A 29 3.37 8.95 -8.91
C TRP A 29 2.94 9.51 -10.27
N THR A 30 3.92 10.00 -11.04
CA THR A 30 3.67 10.63 -12.36
C THR A 30 3.98 9.72 -13.55
N SER A 31 4.28 8.44 -13.31
CA SER A 31 4.67 7.50 -14.37
C SER A 31 3.47 6.68 -14.86
N PRO A 32 3.29 6.51 -16.18
CA PRO A 32 2.19 5.70 -16.73
C PRO A 32 2.37 4.18 -16.49
N LEU A 33 3.52 3.76 -15.95
CA LEU A 33 3.87 2.35 -15.75
C LEU A 33 3.30 1.78 -14.43
N HIS A 34 1.97 1.65 -14.34
CA HIS A 34 1.31 1.10 -13.15
C HIS A 34 1.54 -0.41 -12.93
N GLY A 35 1.86 -1.17 -13.98
CA GLY A 35 1.97 -2.64 -13.91
C GLY A 35 3.07 -3.17 -12.98
N HIS A 36 4.11 -2.37 -12.68
CA HIS A 36 5.13 -2.75 -11.71
C HIS A 36 4.67 -2.61 -10.26
N LEU A 37 3.72 -1.71 -9.98
CA LEU A 37 3.22 -1.46 -8.64
C LEU A 37 2.29 -2.59 -8.16
N THR A 38 1.50 -3.17 -9.06
CA THR A 38 0.68 -4.36 -8.74
C THR A 38 1.54 -5.55 -8.34
N LYS A 39 2.63 -5.81 -9.07
CA LYS A 39 3.57 -6.90 -8.74
C LYS A 39 4.29 -6.65 -7.41
N LEU A 40 4.57 -5.39 -7.09
CA LEU A 40 5.16 -5.01 -5.81
C LEU A 40 4.18 -5.29 -4.66
N ALA A 41 2.89 -5.00 -4.84
CA ALA A 41 1.82 -5.33 -3.89
C ALA A 41 1.86 -6.81 -3.50
N GLU A 42 1.75 -7.67 -4.52
CA GLU A 42 1.63 -9.12 -4.36
C GLU A 42 2.85 -9.69 -3.65
N LYS A 43 4.06 -9.24 -4.02
CA LYS A 43 5.31 -9.69 -3.40
C LYS A 43 5.46 -9.23 -1.95
N SER A 44 4.93 -8.05 -1.63
CA SER A 44 5.07 -7.48 -0.29
C SER A 44 4.09 -8.06 0.73
N GLY A 45 3.02 -8.73 0.29
CA GLY A 45 1.91 -9.14 1.15
C GLY A 45 0.93 -8.00 1.47
N ALA A 46 1.04 -6.86 0.77
CA ALA A 46 0.07 -5.78 0.89
C ALA A 46 -1.31 -6.25 0.42
N ARG A 47 -2.34 -5.85 1.15
CA ARG A 47 -3.73 -6.19 0.84
C ARG A 47 -4.24 -5.42 -0.38
N ALA A 48 -3.68 -4.24 -0.63
CA ALA A 48 -3.95 -3.40 -1.78
C ALA A 48 -2.79 -2.43 -2.04
N VAL A 49 -2.81 -1.79 -3.21
CA VAL A 49 -1.98 -0.62 -3.54
C VAL A 49 -2.89 0.54 -3.91
N MET A 50 -2.60 1.71 -3.34
CA MET A 50 -3.23 2.97 -3.70
C MET A 50 -2.17 3.87 -4.34
N VAL A 51 -2.45 4.38 -5.53
CA VAL A 51 -1.50 5.20 -6.31
C VAL A 51 -2.14 6.56 -6.53
N PHE A 52 -1.42 7.62 -6.16
CA PHE A 52 -1.87 9.00 -6.27
C PHE A 52 -0.89 9.82 -7.07
N GLU A 53 -1.41 10.68 -7.95
CA GLU A 53 -0.59 11.61 -8.74
C GLU A 53 -0.14 12.81 -7.91
N GLU A 54 -0.93 13.19 -6.90
CA GLU A 54 -0.69 14.32 -6.00
C GLU A 54 -0.68 13.87 -4.53
N THR A 55 -0.06 14.67 -3.66
CA THR A 55 0.04 14.36 -2.23
C THR A 55 -1.30 14.21 -1.55
N MET A 56 -1.56 12.98 -1.10
CA MET A 56 -2.65 12.66 -0.19
C MET A 56 -2.28 13.01 1.24
N ASP A 57 -3.12 13.82 1.87
CA ASP A 57 -3.15 14.02 3.32
C ASP A 57 -4.15 13.04 3.93
N VAL A 58 -3.64 12.09 4.74
CA VAL A 58 -4.49 11.12 5.45
C VAL A 58 -4.68 11.68 6.87
N ALA A 59 -5.75 12.47 7.04
CA ALA A 59 -6.14 13.09 8.31
C ALA A 59 -6.85 12.13 9.26
#